data_AF-A0AAN6R9M6-F1
#
_entry.id   AF-A0AAN6R9M6-F1
#
_cell.length_a   1.000
_cell.length_b   1.000
_cell.length_c   1.000
_cell.angle_alpha   90.00
_cell.angle_beta   90.00
_cell.angle_gamma   90.00
#
_symmetry.space_group_name_H-M   'P 1'
#
loop_
_entity.id
_entity.type
_entity.pdbx_description
1 polymer ?
#
loop_
_entity_poly.entity_id
_entity_poly.type
_entity_poly.pdbx_seq_one_letter_code
_entity_poly.pdbx_strand_id
1 'polypeptide(L)'
;MASPAQCFYCFECLSASFQETNPPSLAAVEALWEAFESSKELALRADLEDTSDNDNGDATVLSRANGIRSSLDAPNDSSGETTDDGVTIANPSQRVQIPRISRLQELTSLGSSTASTPSTLSSNSSRSALRSASSTTSISPQSSSVFSQSKRTAATYSTVAADVTYPLFVTWNTLSGNGHKSLRGCIGTFEPQELAFGLKSYALTSAFNDTRFSPIHPSLLPSLSCSLTLLSTFEPCTNALDWILGTHGLRISFTHRGRRYGATYLPDVAVEQGWTKEETVESLMRKAGWDGHGSGGGRMTRRLLRTSGGGGGHGHDTQPWEEVGDFKAVRYQGLKASASYAEWREWRAWVEADAERRELLDGGAMRL
;
A
#
# COMPACT_ATOMS: atom_id res chain seq x y z
N MET A 1 -11.55 6.43 -0.50
CA MET A 1 -10.50 5.63 0.17
C MET A 1 -10.17 4.43 -0.71
N ALA A 2 -9.02 3.78 -0.51
CA ALA A 2 -8.73 2.50 -1.14
C ALA A 2 -9.61 1.40 -0.52
N SER A 3 -10.23 0.53 -1.33
CA SER A 3 -11.12 -0.53 -0.83
C SER A 3 -10.88 -1.87 -1.56
N PRO A 4 -11.26 -3.02 -0.95
CA PRO A 4 -11.25 -4.32 -1.62
C PRO A 4 -12.10 -4.34 -2.91
N ALA A 5 -13.19 -3.57 -2.99
CA ALA A 5 -14.00 -3.45 -4.21
C ALA A 5 -13.17 -3.00 -5.42
N GLN A 6 -12.25 -2.07 -5.23
CA GLN A 6 -11.36 -1.60 -6.30
C GLN A 6 -10.36 -2.70 -6.73
N CYS A 7 -9.94 -3.58 -5.82
CA CYS A 7 -9.17 -4.78 -6.17
C CYS A 7 -10.03 -5.77 -6.97
N PHE A 8 -11.30 -5.96 -6.60
CA PHE A 8 -12.24 -6.80 -7.36
C PHE A 8 -12.46 -6.25 -8.77
N TYR A 9 -12.57 -4.93 -8.91
CA TYR A 9 -12.64 -4.28 -10.22
C TYR A 9 -11.38 -4.55 -11.08
N CYS A 10 -10.20 -4.56 -10.48
CA CYS A 10 -8.96 -4.94 -11.19
C CYS A 10 -9.01 -6.41 -11.65
N PHE A 11 -9.54 -7.32 -10.83
CA PHE A 11 -9.76 -8.73 -11.22
C PHE A 11 -10.80 -8.87 -12.33
N GLU A 12 -11.91 -8.14 -12.28
CA GLU A 12 -12.91 -8.10 -13.36
C GLU A 12 -12.29 -7.61 -14.67
N CYS A 13 -11.47 -6.54 -14.64
CA CYS A 13 -10.73 -6.06 -15.80
C CYS A 13 -9.78 -7.12 -16.37
N LEU A 14 -9.02 -7.78 -15.50
CA LEU A 14 -8.09 -8.83 -15.91
C LEU A 14 -8.83 -10.05 -16.48
N SER A 15 -9.90 -10.51 -15.83
CA SER A 15 -10.72 -11.63 -16.28
C SER A 15 -11.39 -11.33 -17.62
N ALA A 16 -11.98 -10.15 -17.78
CA ALA A 16 -12.60 -9.71 -19.03
C ALA A 16 -11.59 -9.66 -20.19
N SER A 17 -10.34 -9.25 -19.91
CA SER A 17 -9.27 -9.24 -20.92
C SER A 17 -8.93 -10.63 -21.45
N PHE A 18 -9.06 -11.68 -20.63
CA PHE A 18 -8.85 -13.07 -21.07
C PHE A 18 -10.05 -13.66 -21.83
N GLN A 19 -11.23 -13.11 -21.61
CA GLN A 19 -12.48 -13.54 -22.24
C GLN A 19 -12.85 -12.68 -23.47
N GLU A 20 -12.04 -11.67 -23.78
CA GLU A 20 -12.31 -10.66 -24.82
C GLU A 20 -13.66 -9.94 -24.62
N THR A 21 -14.06 -9.75 -23.36
CA THR A 21 -15.30 -9.05 -22.98
C THR A 21 -15.00 -7.66 -22.43
N ASN A 22 -16.05 -6.83 -22.33
CA ASN A 22 -15.95 -5.55 -21.65
C ASN A 22 -16.08 -5.78 -20.13
N PRO A 23 -15.20 -5.18 -19.31
CA PRO A 23 -15.38 -5.24 -17.87
C PRO A 23 -16.62 -4.44 -17.44
N PRO A 24 -17.23 -4.80 -16.30
CA PRO A 24 -18.31 -4.03 -15.70
C PRO A 24 -17.83 -2.63 -15.30
N SER A 25 -18.75 -1.74 -14.87
CA SER A 25 -18.37 -0.44 -14.34
C SER A 25 -17.82 -0.55 -12.91
N LEU A 26 -16.89 0.34 -12.53
CA LEU A 26 -16.38 0.40 -11.16
C LEU A 26 -17.51 0.63 -10.15
N ALA A 27 -18.46 1.51 -10.48
CA ALA A 27 -19.60 1.81 -9.62
C ALA A 27 -20.48 0.57 -9.35
N ALA A 28 -20.69 -0.30 -10.35
CA ALA A 28 -21.44 -1.53 -10.15
C ALA A 28 -20.70 -2.51 -9.22
N VAL A 29 -19.38 -2.63 -9.37
CA VAL A 29 -18.55 -3.46 -8.48
C VAL A 29 -18.56 -2.94 -7.06
N GLU A 30 -18.43 -1.62 -6.86
CA GLU A 30 -18.47 -1.00 -5.53
C GLU A 30 -19.83 -1.20 -4.84
N ALA A 31 -20.94 -0.96 -5.55
CA ALA A 31 -22.28 -1.17 -5.00
C ALA A 31 -22.54 -2.64 -4.61
N LEU A 32 -22.14 -3.59 -5.47
CA LEU A 32 -22.29 -5.01 -5.18
C LEU A 32 -21.37 -5.49 -4.06
N TRP A 33 -20.19 -4.91 -3.92
CA TRP A 33 -19.29 -5.20 -2.81
C TRP A 33 -19.86 -4.71 -1.47
N GLU A 34 -20.42 -3.50 -1.42
CA GLU A 34 -21.06 -2.98 -0.19
C GLU A 34 -22.26 -3.84 0.24
N ALA A 35 -23.07 -4.29 -0.73
CA ALA A 35 -24.17 -5.22 -0.47
C ALA A 35 -23.68 -6.59 0.01
N PHE A 36 -22.57 -7.09 -0.53
CA PHE A 36 -21.95 -8.35 -0.10
C PHE A 36 -21.46 -8.27 1.35
N GLU A 37 -20.71 -7.24 1.71
CA GLU A 37 -20.23 -7.04 3.09
C GLU A 37 -21.40 -6.90 4.08
N SER A 38 -22.45 -6.16 3.69
CA SER A 38 -23.66 -6.03 4.51
C SER A 38 -24.34 -7.39 4.74
N SER A 39 -24.36 -8.27 3.73
CA SER A 39 -24.91 -9.62 3.87
C SER A 39 -24.08 -10.51 4.80
N LYS A 40 -22.75 -10.37 4.78
CA LYS A 40 -21.85 -11.07 5.71
C LYS A 40 -22.07 -10.64 7.14
N GLU A 41 -22.24 -9.33 7.38
CA GLU A 41 -22.51 -8.81 8.71
C GLU A 41 -23.86 -9.27 9.26
N LEU A 42 -24.91 -9.31 8.43
CA LEU A 42 -26.21 -9.84 8.82
C LEU A 42 -26.17 -11.34 9.16
N ALA A 43 -25.46 -12.13 8.38
CA ALA A 43 -25.28 -13.56 8.67
C ALA A 43 -24.57 -13.78 10.01
N LEU A 44 -23.49 -13.02 10.26
CA LEU A 44 -22.76 -13.07 11.53
C LEU A 44 -23.63 -12.65 12.73
N ARG A 45 -24.54 -11.68 12.57
CA ARG A 45 -25.47 -11.27 13.63
C ARG A 45 -26.53 -12.34 13.91
N ALA A 46 -27.08 -12.96 12.86
CA ALA A 46 -28.06 -14.04 13.01
C ALA A 46 -27.46 -15.25 13.76
N ASP A 47 -26.22 -15.61 13.47
CA ASP A 47 -25.51 -16.70 14.15
C ASP A 47 -25.30 -16.41 15.65
N LEU A 48 -25.16 -15.13 16.05
CA LEU A 48 -25.02 -14.74 17.46
C LEU A 48 -26.35 -14.77 18.21
N GLU A 49 -27.45 -14.34 17.57
CA GLU A 49 -28.78 -14.35 18.17
C GLU A 49 -29.26 -15.80 18.43
N ASP A 50 -28.99 -16.73 17.51
CA ASP A 50 -29.35 -18.15 17.65
C ASP A 50 -28.57 -18.87 18.77
N THR A 51 -27.41 -18.32 19.18
CA THR A 51 -26.65 -18.81 20.35
C THR A 51 -27.13 -18.24 21.70
N SER A 52 -27.96 -17.19 21.68
CA SER A 52 -28.44 -16.52 22.90
C SER A 52 -29.80 -17.04 23.41
N ASP A 53 -30.54 -17.79 22.58
CA ASP A 53 -31.85 -18.36 22.94
C ASP A 53 -31.78 -19.80 23.49
N ASN A 54 -30.58 -20.35 23.69
CA ASN A 54 -30.39 -21.73 24.18
C ASN A 54 -29.97 -21.85 25.67
N ASP A 55 -30.05 -20.77 26.46
CA ASP A 55 -29.89 -20.83 27.92
C ASP A 55 -31.17 -20.39 28.65
N ASN A 56 -32.24 -21.18 28.49
CA ASN A 56 -33.38 -21.16 29.40
C ASN A 56 -34.14 -22.50 29.37
N GLY A 57 -33.77 -23.41 30.28
CA GLY A 57 -34.71 -24.43 30.77
C GLY A 57 -34.17 -25.81 31.13
N ASP A 58 -33.35 -25.94 32.18
CA ASP A 58 -33.66 -26.96 33.19
C ASP A 58 -33.26 -26.49 34.59
N ALA A 59 -34.27 -26.12 35.36
CA ALA A 59 -34.18 -25.86 36.79
C ALA A 59 -34.79 -27.05 37.53
N THR A 60 -33.97 -28.03 37.91
CA THR A 60 -34.26 -28.89 39.06
C THR A 60 -33.41 -28.46 40.27
N VAL A 61 -34.09 -27.87 41.24
CA VAL A 61 -33.57 -27.44 42.55
C VAL A 61 -33.56 -28.63 43.52
N LEU A 62 -32.39 -28.94 44.11
CA LEU A 62 -32.29 -29.47 45.48
C LEU A 62 -31.12 -28.82 46.24
N SER A 63 -31.46 -27.69 46.85
CA SER A 63 -31.08 -27.15 48.18
C SER A 63 -29.69 -27.36 48.80
N ARG A 64 -29.19 -26.20 49.30
CA ARG A 64 -28.54 -25.93 50.61
C ARG A 64 -27.03 -26.26 50.71
N ALA A 65 -26.16 -25.41 51.29
CA ALA A 65 -26.34 -24.24 52.16
C ALA A 65 -25.08 -23.36 52.21
N ASN A 66 -25.29 -22.10 52.62
CA ASN A 66 -24.38 -21.16 53.33
C ASN A 66 -23.00 -20.87 52.72
N GLY A 67 -22.54 -19.63 52.58
CA GLY A 67 -23.01 -18.36 53.11
C GLY A 67 -21.81 -17.44 53.35
N ILE A 68 -21.92 -16.20 52.83
CA ILE A 68 -21.56 -14.95 53.50
C ILE A 68 -20.06 -14.56 53.63
N ARG A 69 -19.72 -13.53 52.82
CA ARG A 69 -19.00 -12.25 53.10
C ARG A 69 -17.51 -12.33 53.50
N SER A 70 -16.62 -11.76 52.69
CA SER A 70 -16.25 -10.32 52.56
C SER A 70 -15.25 -9.83 53.60
N SER A 71 -14.20 -9.22 53.06
CA SER A 71 -13.49 -8.00 53.51
C SER A 71 -12.41 -8.06 54.59
N LEU A 72 -11.25 -7.57 54.12
CA LEU A 72 -10.32 -6.60 54.72
C LEU A 72 -9.10 -7.09 55.49
N ASP A 73 -7.99 -6.57 54.98
CA ASP A 73 -6.78 -6.08 55.62
C ASP A 73 -5.74 -7.03 56.24
N ALA A 74 -4.53 -6.81 55.71
CA ALA A 74 -3.21 -7.15 56.24
C ALA A 74 -2.95 -6.44 57.60
N PRO A 75 -1.77 -6.49 58.26
CA PRO A 75 -0.48 -7.03 57.79
C PRO A 75 0.40 -7.73 58.88
N ASN A 76 1.59 -8.12 58.44
CA ASN A 76 2.87 -8.09 59.18
C ASN A 76 3.14 -9.10 60.32
N ASP A 77 4.20 -9.91 60.13
CA ASP A 77 5.52 -9.73 60.76
C ASP A 77 6.17 -11.03 61.29
N SER A 78 7.42 -11.20 60.89
CA SER A 78 8.59 -11.80 61.56
C SER A 78 8.54 -13.16 62.30
N SER A 79 9.49 -14.00 61.86
CA SER A 79 10.63 -14.58 62.62
C SER A 79 10.64 -16.07 62.99
N GLY A 80 11.85 -16.63 62.86
CA GLY A 80 12.39 -17.83 63.55
C GLY A 80 12.22 -19.14 62.77
N GLU A 81 13.27 -19.75 62.21
CA GLU A 81 14.15 -20.77 62.87
C GLU A 81 13.38 -22.08 63.14
N THR A 82 13.82 -23.31 62.83
CA THR A 82 15.13 -23.95 62.61
C THR A 82 14.88 -25.43 62.21
N THR A 83 15.85 -26.07 61.52
CA THR A 83 16.16 -27.54 61.52
C THR A 83 15.06 -28.49 60.96
N ASP A 84 15.29 -29.64 60.33
CA ASP A 84 16.43 -30.54 60.14
C ASP A 84 16.10 -31.50 58.97
N ASP A 85 17.16 -32.09 58.44
CA ASP A 85 17.39 -33.20 57.50
C ASP A 85 16.26 -34.12 56.99
N GLY A 86 16.42 -34.56 55.73
CA GLY A 86 15.79 -35.80 55.24
C GLY A 86 15.66 -35.95 53.72
N VAL A 87 16.78 -36.16 53.02
CA VAL A 87 16.87 -36.53 51.59
C VAL A 87 16.21 -37.88 51.29
N THR A 88 15.32 -37.98 50.28
CA THR A 88 15.54 -38.89 49.12
C THR A 88 14.53 -38.74 47.95
N ILE A 89 15.12 -38.57 46.76
CA ILE A 89 14.66 -38.92 45.39
C ILE A 89 13.53 -38.06 44.77
N ALA A 90 13.98 -37.02 44.09
CA ALA A 90 13.25 -36.28 43.06
C ALA A 90 13.34 -36.97 41.69
N ASN A 91 12.25 -36.92 40.93
CA ASN A 91 12.20 -37.18 39.50
C ASN A 91 11.48 -35.99 38.83
N PRO A 92 12.19 -35.02 38.21
CA PRO A 92 11.55 -33.87 37.60
C PRO A 92 11.37 -34.01 36.07
N SER A 93 10.22 -33.50 35.64
CA SER A 93 9.70 -33.38 34.29
C SER A 93 10.70 -32.83 33.27
N GLN A 94 10.78 -33.51 32.12
CA GLN A 94 11.63 -33.12 30.98
C GLN A 94 11.11 -31.87 30.27
N ARG A 95 11.95 -30.83 30.31
CA ARG A 95 11.93 -29.68 29.42
C ARG A 95 12.77 -30.01 28.19
N VAL A 96 12.15 -30.12 27.01
CA VAL A 96 12.87 -30.36 25.76
C VAL A 96 13.38 -29.03 25.20
N GLN A 97 14.72 -28.88 25.21
CA GLN A 97 15.45 -27.82 24.53
C GLN A 97 15.63 -28.16 23.04
N ILE A 98 15.44 -27.17 22.17
CA ILE A 98 15.72 -27.26 20.73
C ILE A 98 17.21 -26.95 20.49
N PRO A 99 17.95 -27.76 19.70
CA PRO A 99 19.39 -27.59 19.54
C PRO A 99 19.78 -26.48 18.54
N ARG A 100 20.88 -25.77 18.88
CA ARG A 100 21.65 -24.91 17.97
C ARG A 100 22.46 -25.76 16.99
N ILE A 101 22.48 -25.38 15.71
CA ILE A 101 23.43 -25.94 14.72
C ILE A 101 24.30 -24.82 14.15
N SER A 102 25.60 -25.10 14.15
CA SER A 102 26.69 -24.29 13.62
C SER A 102 26.85 -24.42 12.10
N ARG A 103 27.43 -23.36 11.53
CA ARG A 103 27.91 -23.15 10.16
C ARG A 103 28.50 -24.38 9.44
N LEU A 104 28.22 -24.44 8.14
CA LEU A 104 29.14 -24.92 7.10
C LEU A 104 29.08 -23.95 5.89
N GLN A 105 30.26 -23.41 5.54
CA GLN A 105 30.63 -22.90 4.21
C GLN A 105 30.68 -24.13 3.27
N GLU A 106 30.50 -24.14 1.94
CA GLU A 106 30.68 -23.20 0.84
C GLU A 106 30.06 -23.88 -0.41
N LEU A 107 29.53 -23.13 -1.38
CA LEU A 107 29.71 -23.30 -2.84
C LEU A 107 28.72 -22.40 -3.61
N THR A 108 29.27 -21.80 -4.66
CA THR A 108 28.85 -20.62 -5.41
C THR A 108 27.84 -20.89 -6.52
N SER A 109 26.79 -20.07 -6.66
CA SER A 109 26.22 -19.63 -7.95
C SER A 109 25.18 -18.52 -7.76
N LEU A 110 25.21 -17.55 -8.68
CA LEU A 110 24.58 -16.23 -8.66
C LEU A 110 23.04 -16.22 -8.78
N GLY A 111 22.42 -15.16 -8.25
CA GLY A 111 21.12 -14.65 -8.73
C GLY A 111 20.24 -13.97 -7.68
N SER A 112 20.65 -12.82 -7.10
CA SER A 112 19.75 -12.00 -6.27
C SER A 112 19.12 -10.88 -7.12
N SER A 113 17.82 -11.01 -7.36
CA SER A 113 16.98 -10.04 -8.06
C SER A 113 16.50 -8.97 -7.08
N THR A 114 17.16 -7.81 -7.06
CA THR A 114 16.63 -6.61 -6.40
C THR A 114 15.65 -5.92 -7.34
N ALA A 115 14.39 -5.82 -6.93
CA ALA A 115 13.33 -5.16 -7.69
C ALA A 115 13.57 -3.64 -7.74
N SER A 116 14.30 -3.20 -8.76
CA SER A 116 14.37 -1.79 -9.16
C SER A 116 13.42 -1.59 -10.34
N THR A 117 12.36 -0.82 -10.18
CA THR A 117 11.58 -0.28 -11.30
C THR A 117 12.36 0.87 -11.94
N PRO A 118 12.71 0.81 -13.24
CA PRO A 118 13.12 1.98 -13.99
C PRO A 118 11.90 2.74 -14.50
N SER A 119 11.88 4.05 -14.29
CA SER A 119 10.93 4.96 -14.94
C SER A 119 11.37 5.17 -16.38
N THR A 120 10.68 4.55 -17.35
CA THR A 120 10.92 4.78 -18.78
C THR A 120 10.24 6.07 -19.22
N LEU A 121 11.02 7.14 -19.40
CA LEU A 121 10.58 8.32 -20.14
C LEU A 121 10.73 8.05 -21.64
N SER A 122 9.60 7.96 -22.34
CA SER A 122 9.53 7.93 -23.80
C SER A 122 10.01 9.26 -24.37
N SER A 123 11.06 9.21 -25.17
CA SER A 123 11.54 10.32 -25.99
C SER A 123 10.91 10.20 -27.36
N ASN A 124 9.86 10.96 -27.66
CA ASN A 124 9.45 11.17 -29.05
C ASN A 124 9.48 12.65 -29.40
N SER A 125 10.46 12.99 -30.22
CA SER A 125 10.62 14.31 -30.83
C SER A 125 9.65 14.44 -31.99
N SER A 126 8.88 15.52 -32.02
CA SER A 126 8.36 16.05 -33.28
C SER A 126 8.55 17.55 -33.29
N ARG A 127 9.34 17.96 -34.28
CA ARG A 127 9.71 19.32 -34.61
C ARG A 127 8.48 20.03 -35.18
N SER A 128 8.19 21.24 -34.69
CA SER A 128 7.51 22.24 -35.51
C SER A 128 7.98 23.64 -35.14
N ALA A 129 8.24 24.38 -36.20
CA ALA A 129 9.04 25.59 -36.27
C ALA A 129 8.44 26.81 -35.55
N LEU A 130 9.39 27.64 -35.11
CA LEU A 130 9.31 29.08 -34.86
C LEU A 130 8.29 29.82 -35.74
N ARG A 131 7.47 30.68 -35.13
CA ARG A 131 7.22 32.05 -35.64
C ARG A 131 7.05 33.05 -34.50
N SER A 132 7.91 34.07 -34.56
CA SER A 132 7.82 35.30 -33.79
C SER A 132 6.64 36.15 -34.25
N ALA A 133 5.94 36.77 -33.31
CA ALA A 133 5.27 38.05 -33.50
C ALA A 133 5.23 38.79 -32.16
N SER A 134 6.02 39.85 -32.06
CA SER A 134 5.87 40.90 -31.06
C SER A 134 4.69 41.80 -31.46
N SER A 135 3.84 42.18 -30.52
CA SER A 135 3.41 43.58 -30.27
C SER A 135 2.35 43.66 -29.16
N THR A 136 2.72 44.38 -28.10
CA THR A 136 1.93 45.32 -27.26
C THR A 136 0.40 45.32 -27.39
N THR A 137 -0.32 45.15 -26.26
CA THR A 137 -0.93 46.23 -25.46
C THR A 137 -1.65 45.65 -24.23
N SER A 138 -1.46 46.30 -23.09
CA SER A 138 -2.18 46.18 -21.83
C SER A 138 -3.62 46.71 -21.91
N ILE A 139 -4.58 46.07 -21.22
CA ILE A 139 -5.72 46.65 -20.47
C ILE A 139 -6.38 45.51 -19.66
N SER A 140 -6.57 45.71 -18.35
CA SER A 140 -7.39 44.88 -17.45
C SER A 140 -8.81 45.48 -17.26
N PRO A 141 -9.65 44.94 -16.37
CA PRO A 141 -10.86 44.16 -16.68
C PRO A 141 -12.16 44.96 -16.54
N GLN A 142 -13.25 44.57 -17.20
CA GLN A 142 -14.60 44.96 -16.76
C GLN A 142 -15.65 43.86 -16.90
N SER A 143 -16.33 43.68 -15.79
CA SER A 143 -17.53 42.90 -15.55
C SER A 143 -18.71 43.38 -16.39
N SER A 144 -19.54 42.47 -16.87
CA SER A 144 -20.99 42.68 -16.95
C SER A 144 -21.73 41.35 -17.00
N SER A 145 -22.63 41.16 -16.04
CA SER A 145 -23.73 40.19 -16.08
C SER A 145 -24.90 40.82 -16.82
N VAL A 146 -25.70 40.04 -17.57
CA VAL A 146 -27.08 39.62 -17.22
C VAL A 146 -27.84 39.03 -18.44
N PHE A 147 -28.41 37.84 -18.19
CA PHE A 147 -29.72 37.30 -18.63
C PHE A 147 -30.10 37.01 -20.10
N SER A 148 -30.46 35.73 -20.34
CA SER A 148 -31.67 35.18 -21.01
C SER A 148 -31.31 33.77 -21.57
N GLN A 149 -32.05 32.67 -21.48
CA GLN A 149 -33.43 32.35 -21.10
C GLN A 149 -33.52 30.85 -20.81
N SER A 150 -34.40 30.45 -19.90
CA SER A 150 -34.69 29.07 -19.49
C SER A 150 -35.40 28.23 -20.56
N LYS A 151 -35.00 26.97 -20.71
CA LYS A 151 -35.91 25.84 -20.99
C LYS A 151 -35.65 24.72 -19.98
N ARG A 152 -36.67 24.44 -19.17
CA ARG A 152 -36.77 23.28 -18.26
C ARG A 152 -37.18 22.07 -19.10
N THR A 153 -36.59 20.90 -18.81
CA THR A 153 -37.23 19.63 -18.38
C THR A 153 -36.44 18.42 -18.86
N ALA A 154 -35.60 17.88 -17.99
CA ALA A 154 -35.42 16.45 -17.78
C ALA A 154 -34.58 16.30 -16.50
N ALA A 155 -35.24 16.01 -15.39
CA ALA A 155 -34.58 15.62 -14.15
C ALA A 155 -33.92 14.27 -14.40
N THR A 156 -32.66 14.30 -14.84
CA THR A 156 -31.81 13.12 -14.88
C THR A 156 -31.03 13.16 -13.58
N TYR A 157 -31.20 12.13 -12.76
CA TYR A 157 -30.38 11.84 -11.60
C TYR A 157 -28.93 11.65 -12.05
N SER A 158 -28.23 12.75 -12.30
CA SER A 158 -26.77 12.76 -12.38
C SER A 158 -26.29 12.95 -10.95
N THR A 159 -26.28 11.87 -10.19
CA THR A 159 -25.45 11.80 -8.98
C THR A 159 -24.04 12.11 -9.41
N VAL A 160 -23.57 13.29 -9.00
CA VAL A 160 -22.21 13.79 -9.17
C VAL A 160 -21.28 12.79 -8.47
N ALA A 161 -20.89 11.73 -9.16
CA ALA A 161 -19.60 11.11 -8.91
C ALA A 161 -18.60 12.20 -9.29
N ALA A 162 -18.10 12.93 -8.29
CA ALA A 162 -16.99 13.84 -8.52
C ALA A 162 -15.90 13.04 -9.28
N ASP A 163 -15.26 13.65 -10.27
CA ASP A 163 -14.13 13.05 -10.99
C ASP A 163 -12.98 12.84 -9.98
N VAL A 164 -13.06 11.76 -9.20
CA VAL A 164 -12.09 11.50 -8.15
C VAL A 164 -10.83 10.99 -8.83
N THR A 165 -9.81 11.85 -8.87
CA THR A 165 -8.54 11.51 -9.47
C THR A 165 -7.51 11.15 -8.41
N TYR A 166 -6.75 10.08 -8.64
CA TYR A 166 -5.64 9.69 -7.79
C TYR A 166 -4.43 9.30 -8.63
N PRO A 167 -3.20 9.68 -8.23
CA PRO A 167 -2.04 8.90 -8.62
C PRO A 167 -2.15 7.53 -7.97
N LEU A 168 -1.85 6.47 -8.71
CA LEU A 168 -2.12 5.11 -8.24
C LEU A 168 -1.11 4.11 -8.73
N PHE A 169 -0.99 3.01 -7.99
CA PHE A 169 -0.19 1.85 -8.34
C PHE A 169 -1.04 0.59 -8.19
N VAL A 170 -0.99 -0.29 -9.20
CA VAL A 170 -1.59 -1.62 -9.15
C VAL A 170 -0.48 -2.66 -9.14
N THR A 171 -0.59 -3.60 -8.21
CA THR A 171 0.39 -4.64 -7.96
C THR A 171 -0.27 -6.01 -7.97
N TRP A 172 0.25 -6.91 -8.80
CA TRP A 172 -0.08 -8.32 -8.80
C TRP A 172 0.98 -9.10 -8.03
N ASN A 173 0.55 -9.94 -7.11
CA ASN A 173 1.39 -10.90 -6.40
C ASN A 173 0.87 -12.31 -6.64
N THR A 174 1.75 -13.31 -6.72
CA THR A 174 1.37 -14.71 -6.58
C THR A 174 1.45 -15.12 -5.11
N LEU A 175 0.47 -15.89 -4.66
CA LEU A 175 0.38 -16.50 -3.34
C LEU A 175 0.87 -17.93 -3.42
N SER A 176 1.91 -18.24 -2.64
CA SER A 176 2.36 -19.62 -2.43
C SER A 176 1.40 -20.35 -1.48
N GLY A 177 1.37 -21.69 -1.53
CA GLY A 177 0.56 -22.51 -0.63
C GLY A 177 0.89 -22.33 0.87
N ASN A 178 2.06 -21.77 1.19
CA ASN A 178 2.45 -21.38 2.55
C ASN A 178 2.10 -19.93 2.91
N GLY A 179 1.31 -19.23 2.09
CA GLY A 179 0.89 -17.84 2.30
C GLY A 179 1.92 -16.78 1.91
N HIS A 180 3.10 -17.17 1.41
CA HIS A 180 4.13 -16.20 1.01
C HIS A 180 3.73 -15.48 -0.29
N LYS A 181 3.83 -14.14 -0.29
CA LYS A 181 3.57 -13.28 -1.46
C LYS A 181 4.84 -13.15 -2.30
N SER A 182 4.73 -13.30 -3.62
CA SER A 182 5.81 -13.03 -4.56
C SER A 182 5.33 -12.05 -5.63
N LEU A 183 6.10 -10.98 -5.86
CA LEU A 183 5.76 -9.94 -6.82
C LEU A 183 5.68 -10.52 -8.24
N ARG A 184 4.57 -10.25 -8.92
CA ARG A 184 4.32 -10.69 -10.31
C ARG A 184 4.14 -9.55 -11.31
N GLY A 185 3.85 -8.35 -10.83
CA GLY A 185 3.81 -7.14 -11.64
C GLY A 185 3.45 -5.94 -10.78
N CYS A 186 4.03 -4.78 -11.04
CA CYS A 186 3.69 -3.53 -10.36
C CYS A 186 3.97 -2.34 -11.26
N ILE A 187 2.92 -1.65 -11.68
CA ILE A 187 3.00 -0.44 -12.50
C ILE A 187 1.99 0.58 -11.96
N GLY A 188 2.35 1.86 -12.05
CA GLY A 188 1.53 2.96 -11.58
C GLY A 188 2.04 4.31 -12.07
N THR A 189 1.45 5.38 -11.56
CA THR A 189 1.79 6.76 -11.91
C THR A 189 1.67 7.70 -10.73
N PHE A 190 2.49 8.76 -10.76
CA PHE A 190 2.41 9.91 -9.86
C PHE A 190 1.52 11.04 -10.42
N GLU A 191 1.00 10.89 -11.63
CA GLU A 191 0.03 11.80 -12.22
C GLU A 191 -1.40 11.38 -11.82
N PRO A 192 -2.25 12.29 -11.34
CA PRO A 192 -3.63 11.97 -11.02
C PRO A 192 -4.37 11.38 -12.22
N GLN A 193 -5.01 10.22 -12.04
CA GLN A 193 -5.85 9.57 -13.03
C GLN A 193 -7.27 9.47 -12.51
N GLU A 194 -8.26 9.60 -13.38
CA GLU A 194 -9.64 9.21 -13.08
C GLU A 194 -9.64 7.75 -12.57
N LEU A 195 -10.28 7.51 -11.42
CA LEU A 195 -10.09 6.27 -10.67
C LEU A 195 -10.42 5.01 -11.47
N ALA A 196 -11.58 4.96 -12.15
CA ALA A 196 -12.00 3.79 -12.92
C ALA A 196 -11.05 3.53 -14.11
N PHE A 197 -10.79 4.58 -14.90
CA PHE A 197 -9.85 4.49 -16.01
C PHE A 197 -8.45 4.06 -15.56
N GLY A 198 -7.93 4.69 -14.51
CA GLY A 198 -6.59 4.42 -13.99
C GLY A 198 -6.46 3.00 -13.44
N LEU A 199 -7.43 2.52 -12.63
CA LEU A 199 -7.42 1.14 -12.14
C LEU A 199 -7.43 0.13 -13.28
N LYS A 200 -8.32 0.29 -14.27
CA LYS A 200 -8.36 -0.59 -15.45
C LYS A 200 -7.03 -0.58 -16.21
N SER A 201 -6.54 0.61 -16.55
CA SER A 201 -5.31 0.77 -17.35
C SER A 201 -4.08 0.17 -16.65
N TYR A 202 -3.88 0.50 -15.37
CA TYR A 202 -2.72 0.04 -14.61
C TYR A 202 -2.84 -1.42 -14.14
N ALA A 203 -4.05 -1.96 -13.97
CA ALA A 203 -4.26 -3.39 -13.73
C ALA A 203 -3.78 -4.23 -14.92
N LEU A 204 -4.18 -3.86 -16.15
CA LEU A 204 -3.76 -4.57 -17.36
C LEU A 204 -2.28 -4.33 -17.68
N THR A 205 -1.80 -3.10 -17.54
CA THR A 205 -0.39 -2.76 -17.78
C THR A 205 0.53 -3.50 -16.82
N SER A 206 0.19 -3.58 -15.53
CA SER A 206 0.98 -4.34 -14.56
C SER A 206 0.90 -5.86 -14.78
N ALA A 207 -0.20 -6.38 -15.35
CA ALA A 207 -0.34 -7.79 -15.66
C ALA A 207 0.42 -8.23 -16.91
N PHE A 208 0.50 -7.38 -17.94
CA PHE A 208 0.97 -7.77 -19.28
C PHE A 208 2.19 -7.01 -19.78
N ASN A 209 2.44 -5.80 -19.29
CA ASN A 209 3.46 -4.90 -19.82
C ASN A 209 4.57 -4.54 -18.82
N ASP A 210 4.58 -5.16 -17.64
CA ASP A 210 5.72 -5.06 -16.72
C ASP A 210 6.89 -5.91 -17.23
N THR A 211 7.83 -5.27 -17.92
CA THR A 211 8.99 -5.91 -18.59
C THR A 211 9.90 -6.76 -17.68
N ARG A 212 9.75 -6.67 -16.35
CA ARG A 212 10.49 -7.51 -15.39
C ARG A 212 9.92 -8.92 -15.27
N PHE A 213 8.68 -9.15 -15.72
CA PHE A 213 7.95 -10.39 -15.56
C PHE A 213 7.33 -10.82 -16.90
N SER A 214 7.08 -12.13 -17.05
CA SER A 214 6.28 -12.60 -18.17
C SER A 214 4.80 -12.23 -17.96
N PRO A 215 4.06 -11.92 -19.05
CA PRO A 215 2.63 -11.65 -18.98
C PRO A 215 1.89 -12.70 -18.14
N ILE A 216 0.94 -12.26 -17.31
CA ILE A 216 0.14 -13.16 -16.48
C ILE A 216 -0.71 -14.07 -17.37
N HIS A 217 -0.55 -15.38 -17.22
CA HIS A 217 -1.35 -16.38 -17.92
C HIS A 217 -2.65 -16.67 -17.14
N PRO A 218 -3.80 -16.99 -17.79
CA PRO A 218 -5.06 -17.31 -17.12
C PRO A 218 -4.94 -18.38 -16.03
N SER A 219 -4.06 -19.37 -16.22
CA SER A 219 -3.83 -20.44 -15.24
C SER A 219 -3.27 -19.96 -13.91
N LEU A 220 -2.72 -18.74 -13.84
CA LEU A 220 -2.20 -18.16 -12.60
C LEU A 220 -3.26 -17.46 -11.78
N LEU A 221 -4.41 -17.11 -12.37
CA LEU A 221 -5.48 -16.38 -11.69
C LEU A 221 -5.80 -16.94 -10.28
N PRO A 222 -5.96 -18.26 -10.07
CA PRO A 222 -6.24 -18.83 -8.75
C PRO A 222 -5.20 -18.52 -7.67
N SER A 223 -3.97 -18.22 -8.07
CA SER A 223 -2.86 -17.92 -7.17
C SER A 223 -2.64 -16.41 -6.96
N LEU A 224 -3.42 -15.54 -7.61
CA LEU A 224 -3.13 -14.10 -7.58
C LEU A 224 -3.71 -13.39 -6.35
N SER A 225 -3.02 -12.34 -5.96
CA SER A 225 -3.47 -11.26 -5.08
C SER A 225 -3.26 -9.93 -5.80
N CYS A 226 -4.29 -9.11 -5.80
CA CYS A 226 -4.23 -7.72 -6.21
C CYS A 226 -3.98 -6.84 -4.99
N SER A 227 -3.03 -5.91 -5.09
CA SER A 227 -2.84 -4.83 -4.13
C SER A 227 -2.83 -3.51 -4.89
N LEU A 228 -3.56 -2.52 -4.38
CA LEU A 228 -3.57 -1.17 -4.93
C LEU A 228 -3.11 -0.17 -3.88
N THR A 229 -2.48 0.90 -4.36
CA THR A 229 -2.11 2.05 -3.53
C THR A 229 -2.59 3.31 -4.23
N LEU A 230 -3.56 4.00 -3.64
CA LEU A 230 -3.99 5.34 -4.06
C LEU A 230 -3.17 6.36 -3.29
N LEU A 231 -2.43 7.22 -4.00
CA LEU A 231 -1.60 8.24 -3.38
C LEU A 231 -2.45 9.47 -3.04
N SER A 232 -2.31 9.95 -1.82
CA SER A 232 -3.04 11.11 -1.29
C SER A 232 -2.11 12.03 -0.51
N THR A 233 -2.65 13.18 -0.06
CA THR A 233 -2.01 14.08 0.91
C THR A 233 -0.62 14.57 0.50
N PHE A 234 -0.48 15.02 -0.75
CA PHE A 234 0.77 15.65 -1.22
C PHE A 234 0.97 17.01 -0.53
N GLU A 235 1.87 17.05 0.44
CA GLU A 235 2.19 18.23 1.23
C GLU A 235 3.66 18.62 1.06
N PRO A 236 3.97 19.88 0.75
CA PRO A 236 5.35 20.37 0.80
C PRO A 236 5.93 20.21 2.21
N CYS A 237 7.13 19.65 2.29
CA CYS A 237 7.89 19.56 3.52
C CYS A 237 8.52 20.92 3.85
N THR A 238 8.55 21.29 5.12
CA THR A 238 9.24 22.51 5.60
C THR A 238 10.76 22.41 5.47
N ASN A 239 11.32 21.21 5.60
CA ASN A 239 12.72 20.88 5.38
C ASN A 239 12.85 19.44 4.84
N ALA A 240 14.07 19.01 4.47
CA ALA A 240 14.30 17.69 3.86
C ALA A 240 13.87 16.49 4.73
N LEU A 241 13.76 16.67 6.05
CA LEU A 241 13.48 15.62 7.02
C LEU A 241 12.06 15.70 7.63
N ASP A 242 11.23 16.64 7.15
CA ASP A 242 9.86 16.90 7.60
C ASP A 242 8.85 15.89 6.99
N TRP A 243 9.05 14.63 7.34
CA TRP A 243 8.20 13.50 6.99
C TRP A 243 8.34 12.40 8.05
N ILE A 244 7.63 11.27 7.95
CA ILE A 244 7.64 10.21 8.98
C ILE A 244 7.97 8.89 8.29
N LEU A 245 9.01 8.22 8.78
CA LEU A 245 9.45 6.91 8.27
C LEU A 245 8.32 5.88 8.41
N GLY A 246 8.08 5.11 7.35
CA GLY A 246 7.04 4.08 7.31
C GLY A 246 5.61 4.61 7.16
N THR A 247 5.40 5.93 7.27
CA THR A 247 4.09 6.55 7.07
C THR A 247 4.03 7.33 5.76
N HIS A 248 5.07 8.10 5.47
CA HIS A 248 5.10 9.00 4.32
C HIS A 248 5.99 8.46 3.20
N GLY A 249 5.49 8.51 1.97
CA GLY A 249 6.33 8.51 0.78
C GLY A 249 6.96 9.89 0.60
N LEU A 250 8.08 9.94 -0.13
CA LEU A 250 8.85 11.16 -0.31
C LEU A 250 9.18 11.38 -1.78
N ARG A 251 8.79 12.55 -2.30
CA ARG A 251 9.16 13.04 -3.63
C ARG A 251 10.09 14.23 -3.48
N ILE A 252 11.28 14.14 -4.06
CA ILE A 252 12.25 15.24 -4.06
C ILE A 252 12.38 15.84 -5.45
N SER A 253 12.70 17.13 -5.49
CA SER A 253 13.16 17.80 -6.70
C SER A 253 14.17 18.88 -6.35
N PHE A 254 15.23 19.03 -7.13
CA PHE A 254 16.26 20.03 -6.93
C PHE A 254 16.96 20.37 -8.24
N THR A 255 17.76 21.42 -8.24
CA THR A 255 18.56 21.87 -9.38
C THR A 255 20.04 21.77 -9.03
N HIS A 256 20.83 21.12 -9.89
CA HIS A 256 22.28 21.08 -9.74
C HIS A 256 22.93 21.30 -11.11
N ARG A 257 23.91 22.23 -11.19
CA ARG A 257 24.61 22.58 -12.43
C ARG A 257 23.68 22.87 -13.63
N GLY A 258 22.59 23.61 -13.38
CA GLY A 258 21.60 23.98 -14.40
C GLY A 258 20.70 22.84 -14.89
N ARG A 259 20.77 21.65 -14.27
CA ARG A 259 19.90 20.50 -14.56
C ARG A 259 18.93 20.25 -13.41
N ARG A 260 17.69 19.89 -13.73
CA ARG A 260 16.67 19.51 -12.74
C ARG A 260 16.74 18.01 -12.49
N TYR A 261 16.69 17.67 -11.21
CA TYR A 261 16.71 16.31 -10.69
C TYR A 261 15.42 16.06 -9.93
N GLY A 262 14.95 14.81 -9.94
CA GLY A 262 13.81 14.40 -9.14
C GLY A 262 13.72 12.89 -9.01
N ALA A 263 13.28 12.46 -7.84
CA ALA A 263 13.06 11.04 -7.54
C ALA A 263 11.92 10.90 -6.53
N THR A 264 11.40 9.68 -6.40
CA THR A 264 10.30 9.40 -5.48
C THR A 264 10.44 8.00 -4.90
N TYR A 265 10.15 7.87 -3.61
CA TYR A 265 10.01 6.60 -2.90
C TYR A 265 8.62 6.49 -2.28
N LEU A 266 8.08 5.27 -2.32
CA LEU A 266 6.85 4.89 -1.61
C LEU A 266 7.11 4.80 -0.10
N PRO A 267 6.06 4.86 0.75
CA PRO A 267 6.20 4.85 2.21
C PRO A 267 7.03 3.69 2.79
N ASP A 268 6.95 2.52 2.16
CA ASP A 268 7.56 1.30 2.71
C ASP A 268 9.07 1.19 2.43
N VAL A 269 9.56 1.84 1.38
CA VAL A 269 10.92 1.62 0.85
C VAL A 269 11.99 1.88 1.90
N ALA A 270 11.88 2.99 2.63
CA ALA A 270 12.87 3.34 3.66
C ALA A 270 12.91 2.31 4.80
N VAL A 271 11.73 1.81 5.22
CA VAL A 271 11.61 0.84 6.31
C VAL A 271 12.12 -0.53 5.88
N GLU A 272 11.77 -0.98 4.68
CA GLU A 272 12.22 -2.27 4.14
C GLU A 272 13.76 -2.33 3.97
N GLN A 273 14.39 -1.20 3.67
CA GLN A 273 15.84 -1.09 3.54
C GLN A 273 16.55 -0.83 4.87
N GLY A 274 15.80 -0.52 5.94
CA GLY A 274 16.36 -0.11 7.22
C GLY A 274 17.08 1.24 7.18
N TRP A 275 16.69 2.13 6.28
CA TRP A 275 17.31 3.45 6.11
C TRP A 275 16.77 4.48 7.11
N THR A 276 17.65 5.37 7.58
CA THR A 276 17.22 6.60 8.28
C THR A 276 16.62 7.61 7.29
N LYS A 277 16.08 8.72 7.82
CA LYS A 277 15.55 9.78 6.95
C LYS A 277 16.63 10.41 6.07
N GLU A 278 17.80 10.65 6.65
CA GLU A 278 18.97 11.23 6.00
C GLU A 278 19.45 10.31 4.88
N GLU A 279 19.65 9.02 5.18
CA GLU A 279 20.03 8.01 4.20
C GLU A 279 19.00 7.89 3.07
N THR A 280 17.71 8.02 3.39
CA THR A 280 16.62 8.00 2.40
C THR A 280 16.69 9.20 1.46
N VAL A 281 16.91 10.42 1.97
CA VAL A 281 17.03 11.62 1.14
C VAL A 281 18.25 11.54 0.23
N GLU A 282 19.40 11.12 0.76
CA GLU A 282 20.61 10.95 -0.03
C GLU A 282 20.44 9.85 -1.11
N SER A 283 19.83 8.73 -0.74
CA SER A 283 19.47 7.65 -1.67
C SER A 283 18.53 8.14 -2.78
N LEU A 284 17.56 9.00 -2.46
CA LEU A 284 16.71 9.64 -3.46
C LEU A 284 17.48 10.57 -4.39
N MET A 285 18.43 11.35 -3.86
CA MET A 285 19.28 12.21 -4.70
C MET A 285 20.11 11.36 -5.66
N ARG A 286 20.72 10.27 -5.18
CA ARG A 286 21.43 9.30 -6.04
C ARG A 286 20.51 8.66 -7.07
N LYS A 287 19.29 8.26 -6.68
CA LYS A 287 18.26 7.73 -7.58
C LYS A 287 17.83 8.73 -8.65
N ALA A 288 17.86 10.03 -8.33
CA ALA A 288 17.58 11.09 -9.30
C ALA A 288 18.72 11.28 -10.33
N GLY A 289 19.86 10.61 -10.13
CA GLY A 289 21.06 10.73 -10.98
C GLY A 289 22.06 11.78 -10.49
N TRP A 290 22.02 12.15 -9.20
CA TRP A 290 23.04 13.01 -8.60
C TRP A 290 24.19 12.17 -8.03
N ASP A 291 25.40 12.40 -8.54
CA ASP A 291 26.59 11.57 -8.25
C ASP A 291 27.40 12.04 -7.03
N GLY A 292 26.88 12.96 -6.21
CA GLY A 292 27.63 13.49 -5.07
C GLY A 292 28.32 14.83 -5.36
N HIS A 293 28.91 15.40 -4.31
CA HIS A 293 29.79 16.56 -4.44
C HIS A 293 31.00 16.18 -5.29
N GLY A 294 31.28 16.94 -6.34
CA GLY A 294 32.35 16.63 -7.28
C GLY A 294 33.71 16.46 -6.61
N SER A 295 34.19 15.22 -6.56
CA SER A 295 35.58 14.89 -6.82
C SER A 295 35.58 13.87 -7.95
N GLY A 296 36.27 14.17 -9.05
CA GLY A 296 36.32 13.30 -10.21
C GLY A 296 36.84 11.91 -9.88
N GLY A 297 36.25 10.90 -10.52
CA GLY A 297 36.84 9.57 -10.71
C GLY A 297 37.25 8.82 -9.44
N GLY A 298 36.35 8.00 -8.89
CA GLY A 298 36.71 7.14 -7.77
C GLY A 298 35.71 6.04 -7.49
N ARG A 299 35.92 4.91 -8.18
CA ARG A 299 35.47 3.52 -7.89
C ARG A 299 34.77 3.27 -6.55
N MET A 300 33.76 2.41 -6.62
CA MET A 300 33.40 1.46 -5.55
C MET A 300 34.62 1.04 -4.73
N THR A 301 34.65 1.40 -3.46
CA THR A 301 35.25 0.53 -2.45
C THR A 301 34.24 0.33 -1.33
N ARG A 302 33.80 -0.92 -1.20
CA ARG A 302 33.16 -1.45 0.00
C ARG A 302 34.03 -1.08 1.19
N ARG A 303 33.50 -0.29 2.13
CA ARG A 303 34.12 -0.16 3.46
C ARG A 303 33.37 -1.03 4.46
N LEU A 304 33.59 -2.34 4.34
CA LEU A 304 33.47 -3.26 5.46
C LEU A 304 34.71 -3.09 6.35
N LEU A 305 34.62 -2.22 7.34
CA LEU A 305 35.23 -2.36 8.68
C LEU A 305 34.96 -1.09 9.47
N ARG A 306 34.22 -1.21 10.57
CA ARG A 306 34.37 -0.28 11.69
C ARG A 306 34.52 -1.08 12.97
N THR A 307 35.78 -1.36 13.28
CA THR A 307 36.29 -1.37 14.65
C THR A 307 36.19 0.06 15.21
N SER A 308 35.93 0.12 16.51
CA SER A 308 35.91 1.31 17.35
C SER A 308 37.24 2.08 17.29
N GLY A 309 37.18 3.42 17.42
CA GLY A 309 38.32 4.24 17.82
C GLY A 309 38.45 5.61 17.16
N GLY A 310 38.01 6.66 17.87
CA GLY A 310 38.77 7.90 18.10
C GLY A 310 38.89 8.96 16.99
N GLY A 311 38.49 10.19 17.32
CA GLY A 311 39.25 11.39 16.92
C GLY A 311 38.51 12.44 16.07
N GLY A 312 37.96 13.45 16.76
CA GLY A 312 38.19 14.87 16.48
C GLY A 312 37.95 15.44 15.08
N GLY A 313 36.81 16.13 14.93
CA GLY A 313 36.58 17.08 13.83
C GLY A 313 35.10 17.38 13.68
N HIS A 314 34.54 18.31 14.46
CA HIS A 314 33.25 18.93 14.14
C HIS A 314 33.47 19.94 13.00
N GLY A 315 33.76 19.41 11.81
CA GLY A 315 33.43 20.12 10.58
C GLY A 315 31.90 20.13 10.50
N HIS A 316 31.32 21.28 10.19
CA HIS A 316 29.90 21.36 9.88
C HIS A 316 29.68 20.58 8.59
N ASP A 317 29.45 19.27 8.68
CA ASP A 317 29.06 18.43 7.54
C ASP A 317 27.69 18.95 7.08
N THR A 318 27.73 19.90 6.14
CA THR A 318 26.56 20.39 5.44
C THR A 318 25.91 19.22 4.76
N GLN A 319 24.60 19.09 4.93
CA GLN A 319 23.90 17.95 4.37
C GLN A 319 23.88 18.09 2.83
N PRO A 320 23.98 16.98 2.06
CA PRO A 320 24.02 17.03 0.60
C PRO A 320 22.90 17.84 -0.07
N TRP A 321 21.71 17.84 0.52
CA TRP A 321 20.54 18.57 0.03
C TRP A 321 20.59 20.08 0.30
N GLU A 322 21.50 20.55 1.15
CA GLU A 322 21.73 21.98 1.41
C GLU A 322 22.64 22.62 0.36
N GLU A 323 23.41 21.80 -0.37
CA GLU A 323 24.39 22.23 -1.37
C GLU A 323 23.80 22.35 -2.79
N VAL A 324 22.57 21.86 -2.98
CA VAL A 324 21.86 21.92 -4.26
C VAL A 324 20.85 23.07 -4.27
N GLY A 325 20.63 23.65 -5.45
CA GLY A 325 19.67 24.74 -5.61
C GLY A 325 18.24 24.23 -5.57
N ASP A 326 17.33 25.04 -5.05
CA ASP A 326 15.87 24.80 -5.08
C ASP A 326 15.44 23.42 -4.56
N PHE A 327 16.11 22.90 -3.53
CA PHE A 327 15.71 21.61 -2.95
C PHE A 327 14.28 21.70 -2.40
N LYS A 328 13.43 20.82 -2.90
CA LYS A 328 12.03 20.67 -2.47
C LYS A 328 11.77 19.22 -2.17
N ALA A 329 11.17 18.98 -1.01
CA ALA A 329 10.61 17.70 -0.65
C ALA A 329 9.09 17.83 -0.53
N VAL A 330 8.37 16.82 -1.00
CA VAL A 330 6.92 16.69 -0.87
C VAL A 330 6.67 15.32 -0.25
N ARG A 331 6.02 15.32 0.91
CA ARG A 331 5.54 14.09 1.56
C ARG A 331 4.15 13.75 1.06
N TYR A 332 3.82 12.47 1.05
CA TYR A 332 2.49 11.98 0.69
C TYR A 332 2.20 10.66 1.38
N GLN A 333 0.93 10.28 1.47
CA GLN A 333 0.51 8.98 2.02
C GLN A 333 -0.04 8.09 0.91
N GLY A 334 -0.01 6.78 1.16
CA GLY A 334 -0.66 5.79 0.30
C GLY A 334 -1.82 5.14 1.04
N LEU A 335 -3.03 5.26 0.51
CA LEU A 335 -4.18 4.47 0.92
C LEU A 335 -4.07 3.10 0.24
N LYS A 336 -3.89 2.04 1.02
CA LYS A 336 -3.67 0.69 0.51
C LYS A 336 -4.91 -0.17 0.67
N ALA A 337 -5.20 -0.98 -0.34
CA ALA A 337 -6.12 -2.10 -0.23
C ALA A 337 -5.53 -3.31 -0.95
N SER A 338 -5.93 -4.51 -0.54
CA SER A 338 -5.57 -5.74 -1.22
C SER A 338 -6.69 -6.74 -1.15
N ALA A 339 -6.82 -7.57 -2.18
CA ALA A 339 -7.69 -8.72 -2.17
C ALA A 339 -7.03 -9.88 -2.93
N SER A 340 -7.31 -11.09 -2.49
CA SER A 340 -6.93 -12.33 -3.15
C SER A 340 -7.95 -12.73 -4.21
N TYR A 341 -7.54 -13.60 -5.14
CA TYR A 341 -8.45 -14.21 -6.09
C TYR A 341 -9.56 -15.01 -5.40
N ALA A 342 -9.26 -15.65 -4.27
CA ALA A 342 -10.24 -16.41 -3.50
C ALA A 342 -11.37 -15.52 -2.98
N GLU A 343 -11.04 -14.36 -2.40
CA GLU A 343 -12.02 -13.37 -1.95
C GLU A 343 -12.85 -12.83 -3.13
N TRP A 344 -12.20 -12.53 -4.26
CA TRP A 344 -12.91 -12.11 -5.47
C TRP A 344 -13.85 -13.19 -5.98
N ARG A 345 -13.44 -14.47 -5.98
CA ARG A 345 -14.29 -15.59 -6.40
C ARG A 345 -15.48 -15.84 -5.47
N GLU A 346 -15.29 -15.68 -4.17
CA GLU A 346 -16.37 -15.78 -3.19
C GLU A 346 -17.44 -14.72 -3.47
N TRP A 347 -17.02 -13.46 -3.60
CA TRP A 347 -17.91 -12.36 -3.99
C TRP A 347 -18.58 -12.62 -5.34
N ARG A 348 -17.82 -13.10 -6.33
CA ARG A 348 -18.33 -13.39 -7.67
C ARG A 348 -19.41 -14.47 -7.66
N ALA A 349 -19.20 -15.54 -6.89
CA ALA A 349 -20.19 -16.60 -6.72
C ALA A 349 -21.46 -16.09 -6.02
N TRP A 350 -21.31 -15.20 -5.03
CA TRP A 350 -22.44 -14.52 -4.42
C TRP A 350 -23.21 -13.68 -5.44
N VAL A 351 -22.54 -12.88 -6.29
CA VAL A 351 -23.19 -12.13 -7.37
C VAL A 351 -23.92 -13.06 -8.35
N GLU A 352 -23.29 -14.18 -8.73
CA GLU A 352 -23.85 -15.14 -9.69
C GLU A 352 -25.09 -15.88 -9.18
N ALA A 353 -25.27 -15.99 -7.86
CA ALA A 353 -26.37 -16.70 -7.23
C ALA A 353 -27.76 -16.04 -7.44
N ASP A 354 -27.81 -14.81 -7.97
CA ASP A 354 -29.05 -14.06 -8.17
C ASP A 354 -29.05 -13.33 -9.51
N ALA A 355 -30.24 -13.21 -10.11
CA ALA A 355 -30.38 -12.62 -11.44
C ALA A 355 -30.23 -11.09 -11.43
N GLU A 356 -30.78 -10.41 -10.43
CA GLU A 356 -30.71 -8.95 -10.32
C GLU A 356 -29.26 -8.50 -10.06
N ARG A 357 -28.53 -9.23 -9.21
CA ARG A 357 -27.11 -8.95 -8.94
C ARG A 357 -26.24 -9.11 -10.18
N ARG A 358 -26.49 -10.14 -11.01
CA ARG A 358 -25.82 -10.32 -12.30
C ARG A 358 -26.15 -9.20 -13.27
N GLU A 359 -27.43 -8.87 -13.41
CA GLU A 359 -27.88 -7.79 -14.30
C GLU A 359 -27.30 -6.44 -13.89
N LEU A 360 -27.20 -6.14 -12.59
CA LEU A 360 -26.58 -4.90 -12.11
C LEU A 360 -25.11 -4.82 -12.50
N LEU A 361 -24.38 -5.93 -12.41
CA LEU A 361 -22.98 -5.96 -12.77
C LEU A 361 -22.78 -5.80 -14.28
N ASP A 362 -23.54 -6.54 -15.08
CA ASP A 362 -23.43 -6.53 -16.55
C ASP A 362 -24.00 -5.24 -17.16
N GLY A 363 -25.08 -4.71 -16.57
CA GLY A 363 -25.77 -3.48 -17.00
C GLY A 363 -24.97 -2.20 -16.78
N GLY A 364 -23.88 -2.26 -16.00
CA GLY A 364 -22.90 -1.18 -15.87
C GLY A 364 -22.04 -0.99 -17.12
N ALA A 365 -21.95 -1.99 -18.01
CA ALA A 365 -21.35 -1.83 -19.33
C ALA A 365 -22.39 -1.14 -20.25
N MET A 366 -22.31 0.20 -20.36
CA MET A 366 -23.15 0.96 -21.29
C MET A 366 -23.21 0.25 -22.65
N ARG A 367 -24.42 -0.17 -23.03
CA ARG A 367 -24.75 -0.49 -24.43
C ARG A 367 -24.55 0.80 -25.24
N LEU A 368 -23.38 0.94 -25.85
CA LEU A 368 -23.11 1.95 -26.88
C LEU A 368 -23.67 1.48 -28.22
#